data_AF-A0A954YN45-F1
#
_entry.id   AF-A0A954YN45-F1
#
_cell.length_a   1.000
_cell.length_b   1.000
_cell.length_c   1.000
_cell.angle_alpha   90.00
_cell.angle_beta   90.00
_cell.angle_gamma   90.00
#
_symmetry.space_group_name_H-M   'P 1'
#
loop_
_entity.id
_entity.type
_entity.pdbx_description
1 polymer ?
#
loop_
_entity_poly.entity_id
_entity_poly.type
_entity_poly.pdbx_seq_one_letter_code
_entity_poly.pdbx_strand_id
1 'polypeptide(L)'
;DEGRYGFHHIHAEGRETQPRLLDEGEYKPIEWSRLPELLDLRLRQTGRLAAVLSPHLTVEDAYLLAKYLRSIDDNAVLALGPIPTDGEDERFKNGFTIRAEKCPNRRGVEKVVQHFMQGAVDFDNLLTKIEDGHIDGLWVAGGYKTNWVETETASRFDGLKLLIVQDLFASPLWDRADFHLPAAAFAEREGSFVNIDDRLQSFTWAVRAPAGATQEARLAWRLLNEAGMYNGRRALSQLAADIAYFSAASEIVPNTGIDLKTNLLAEAGA
;
A
#
# COMPACT_ATOMS: atom_id res chain seq x y z
N ASP A 1 10.78 6.14 21.77
CA ASP A 1 11.71 6.68 20.75
C ASP A 1 11.62 5.81 19.47
N GLU A 2 10.45 5.80 18.83
CA GLU A 2 10.18 4.95 17.66
C GLU A 2 10.93 5.39 16.40
N GLY A 3 11.10 6.69 16.18
CA GLY A 3 11.80 7.19 14.99
C GLY A 3 13.29 6.82 14.97
N ARG A 4 13.93 6.73 16.14
CA ARG A 4 15.35 6.39 16.25
C ARG A 4 15.62 4.89 16.29
N TYR A 5 14.76 4.10 16.93
CA TYR A 5 14.98 2.67 17.18
C TYR A 5 13.98 1.75 16.47
N GLY A 6 13.04 2.29 15.69
CA GLY A 6 12.00 1.51 15.03
C GLY A 6 12.44 0.74 13.79
N PHE A 7 13.72 0.75 13.42
CA PHE A 7 14.20 0.19 12.15
C PHE A 7 14.64 -1.29 12.23
N HIS A 8 14.72 -1.89 13.42
CA HIS A 8 15.28 -3.24 13.59
C HIS A 8 14.54 -4.33 12.78
N HIS A 9 13.23 -4.17 12.57
CA HIS A 9 12.40 -5.09 11.78
C HIS A 9 12.85 -5.25 10.32
N ILE A 10 13.55 -4.25 9.77
CA ILE A 10 14.07 -4.28 8.39
C ILE A 10 15.05 -5.44 8.20
N HIS A 11 15.85 -5.74 9.23
CA HIS A 11 16.86 -6.81 9.22
C HIS A 11 16.44 -8.03 10.04
N ALA A 12 15.16 -8.16 10.39
CA ALA A 12 14.67 -9.30 11.15
C ALA A 12 14.73 -10.59 10.31
N GLU A 13 15.13 -11.70 10.94
CA GLU A 13 15.21 -13.01 10.27
C GLU A 13 13.84 -13.54 9.80
N GLY A 14 12.75 -13.10 10.46
CA GLY A 14 11.38 -13.47 10.09
C GLY A 14 10.83 -12.74 8.86
N ARG A 15 11.64 -11.91 8.19
CA ARG A 15 11.26 -11.24 6.94
C ARG A 15 10.93 -12.29 5.88
N GLU A 16 9.79 -12.12 5.23
CA GLU A 16 9.52 -12.86 4.01
C GLU A 16 10.44 -12.35 2.89
N THR A 17 10.96 -13.28 2.10
CA THR A 17 11.99 -12.98 1.08
C THR A 17 11.82 -13.77 -0.21
N GLN A 18 10.87 -14.70 -0.30
CA GLN A 18 10.62 -15.46 -1.51
C GLN A 18 9.16 -15.37 -1.94
N PRO A 19 8.84 -14.97 -3.19
CA PRO A 19 7.49 -15.05 -3.68
C PRO A 19 7.06 -16.51 -3.85
N ARG A 20 5.86 -16.86 -3.40
CA ARG A 20 5.31 -18.23 -3.49
C ARG A 20 3.87 -18.21 -4.00
N LEU A 21 3.48 -19.28 -4.68
CA LEU A 21 2.13 -19.55 -5.16
C LEU A 21 1.64 -20.84 -4.51
N LEU A 22 0.42 -20.84 -3.99
CA LEU A 22 -0.28 -22.06 -3.61
C LEU A 22 -0.66 -22.84 -4.87
N ASP A 23 -0.11 -24.04 -5.01
CA ASP A 23 -0.33 -24.93 -6.15
C ASP A 23 -0.50 -26.36 -5.65
N GLU A 24 -1.66 -26.96 -5.92
CA GLU A 24 -2.04 -28.31 -5.46
C GLU A 24 -1.88 -28.55 -3.94
N GLY A 25 -2.10 -27.50 -3.13
CA GLY A 25 -2.02 -27.56 -1.67
C GLY A 25 -0.63 -27.31 -1.08
N GLU A 26 0.37 -27.00 -1.92
CA GLU A 26 1.73 -26.66 -1.48
C GLU A 26 2.17 -25.29 -1.99
N TYR A 27 2.91 -24.53 -1.17
CA TYR A 27 3.48 -23.26 -1.57
C TYR A 27 4.78 -23.44 -2.35
N LYS A 28 4.75 -23.14 -3.65
CA LYS A 28 5.89 -23.28 -4.56
C LYS A 28 6.51 -21.91 -4.87
N PRO A 29 7.86 -21.78 -4.88
CA PRO A 29 8.51 -20.55 -5.28
C PRO A 29 8.12 -20.09 -6.69
N ILE A 30 7.96 -18.77 -6.87
CA ILE A 30 7.67 -18.15 -8.18
C ILE A 30 8.91 -17.45 -8.70
N GLU A 31 9.23 -17.66 -9.98
CA GLU A 31 10.25 -16.88 -10.68
C GLU A 31 9.77 -15.45 -10.97
N TRP A 32 10.59 -14.44 -10.65
CA TRP A 32 10.27 -13.02 -10.83
C TRP A 32 9.94 -12.59 -12.26
N SER A 33 10.46 -13.32 -13.24
CA SER A 33 10.17 -13.10 -14.65
C SER A 33 8.72 -13.50 -14.99
N ARG A 34 8.16 -14.50 -14.31
CA ARG A 34 6.82 -15.05 -14.54
C ARG A 34 5.75 -14.40 -13.67
N LEU A 35 6.14 -13.83 -12.53
CA LEU A 35 5.20 -13.29 -11.54
C LEU A 35 4.17 -12.29 -12.14
N PRO A 36 4.56 -11.28 -12.95
CA PRO A 36 3.57 -10.33 -13.46
C PRO A 36 2.53 -10.97 -14.38
N GLU A 37 2.94 -11.87 -15.27
CA GLU A 37 2.03 -12.57 -16.19
C GLU A 37 1.04 -13.46 -15.43
N LEU A 38 1.53 -14.18 -14.40
CA LEU A 38 0.68 -15.02 -13.55
C LEU A 38 -0.33 -14.21 -12.75
N LEU A 39 0.09 -13.10 -12.14
CA LEU A 39 -0.80 -12.21 -11.40
C LEU A 39 -1.87 -11.60 -12.30
N ASP A 40 -1.48 -11.06 -13.46
CA ASP A 40 -2.40 -10.45 -14.42
C ASP A 40 -3.44 -11.47 -14.91
N LEU A 41 -3.00 -12.68 -15.28
CA LEU A 41 -3.90 -13.75 -15.68
C LEU A 41 -4.92 -14.10 -14.58
N ARG A 42 -4.46 -14.31 -13.35
CA ARG A 42 -5.32 -14.70 -12.22
C ARG A 42 -6.31 -13.60 -11.85
N LEU A 43 -5.85 -12.35 -11.76
CA LEU A 43 -6.70 -11.21 -11.44
C LEU A 43 -7.80 -11.02 -12.50
N ARG A 44 -7.47 -11.09 -13.79
CA ARG A 44 -8.44 -10.96 -14.89
C ARG A 44 -9.48 -12.07 -14.93
N GLN A 45 -9.18 -13.25 -14.40
CA GLN A 45 -10.08 -14.40 -14.36
C GLN A 45 -10.94 -14.50 -13.09
N THR A 46 -10.70 -13.64 -12.10
CA THR A 46 -11.31 -13.80 -10.76
C THR A 46 -12.73 -13.26 -10.67
N GLY A 47 -12.99 -12.09 -11.26
CA GLY A 47 -14.26 -11.38 -11.15
C GLY A 47 -14.11 -10.07 -10.39
N ARG A 48 -14.92 -9.87 -9.36
CA ARG A 48 -15.01 -8.63 -8.59
C ARG A 48 -13.77 -8.42 -7.71
N LEU A 49 -13.00 -7.37 -7.98
CA LEU A 49 -11.71 -7.14 -7.32
C LEU A 49 -11.79 -6.17 -6.15
N ALA A 50 -10.87 -6.33 -5.20
CA ALA A 50 -10.61 -5.39 -4.13
C ALA A 50 -9.11 -5.27 -3.78
N ALA A 51 -8.76 -4.22 -3.05
CA ALA A 51 -7.46 -4.11 -2.39
C ALA A 51 -7.55 -3.47 -1.02
N VAL A 52 -6.64 -3.91 -0.14
CA VAL A 52 -6.29 -3.20 1.09
C VAL A 52 -5.00 -2.43 0.82
N LEU A 53 -5.04 -1.11 0.97
CA LEU A 53 -3.89 -0.23 0.82
C LEU A 53 -3.46 0.26 2.20
N SER A 54 -2.34 -0.25 2.70
CA SER A 54 -1.82 0.12 4.02
C SER A 54 -1.44 1.59 4.09
N PRO A 55 -1.70 2.28 5.23
CA PRO A 55 -1.25 3.66 5.47
C PRO A 55 0.28 3.80 5.63
N HIS A 56 1.04 2.70 5.46
CA HIS A 56 2.50 2.65 5.41
C HIS A 56 3.07 2.65 3.98
N LEU A 57 2.22 2.48 2.97
CA LEU A 57 2.62 2.53 1.57
C LEU A 57 3.03 3.95 1.18
N THR A 58 3.87 4.09 0.15
CA THR A 58 4.06 5.39 -0.51
C THR A 58 2.81 5.78 -1.28
N VAL A 59 2.64 7.06 -1.61
CA VAL A 59 1.51 7.48 -2.45
C VAL A 59 1.58 6.85 -3.85
N GLU A 60 2.80 6.61 -4.34
CA GLU A 60 3.07 5.95 -5.62
C GLU A 60 2.69 4.45 -5.58
N ASP A 61 3.02 3.75 -4.50
CA ASP A 61 2.59 2.35 -4.25
C ASP A 61 1.07 2.24 -4.28
N ALA A 62 0.39 3.08 -3.50
CA ALA A 62 -1.07 3.07 -3.44
C ALA A 62 -1.70 3.42 -4.80
N TYR A 63 -1.20 4.45 -5.48
CA TYR A 63 -1.76 4.94 -6.73
C TYR A 63 -1.60 3.94 -7.86
N LEU A 64 -0.39 3.39 -8.07
CA LEU A 64 -0.16 2.47 -9.19
C LEU A 64 -0.88 1.14 -8.98
N LEU A 65 -0.95 0.63 -7.75
CA LEU A 65 -1.71 -0.58 -7.46
C LEU A 65 -3.22 -0.36 -7.67
N ALA A 66 -3.76 0.76 -7.16
CA ALA A 66 -5.15 1.14 -7.39
C ALA A 66 -5.48 1.30 -8.87
N LYS A 67 -4.64 2.03 -9.61
CA LYS A 67 -4.76 2.24 -11.06
C LYS A 67 -4.74 0.93 -11.82
N TYR A 68 -3.83 0.02 -11.46
CA TYR A 68 -3.74 -1.29 -12.09
C TYR A 68 -5.02 -2.12 -11.86
N LEU A 69 -5.48 -2.25 -10.62
CA LEU A 69 -6.71 -3.01 -10.34
C LEU A 69 -7.93 -2.40 -11.02
N ARG A 70 -8.02 -1.06 -11.04
CA ARG A 70 -9.07 -0.33 -11.76
C ARG A 70 -9.00 -0.50 -13.27
N SER A 71 -7.84 -0.77 -13.85
CA SER A 71 -7.72 -1.12 -15.27
C SER A 71 -8.23 -2.53 -15.61
N ILE A 72 -8.46 -3.38 -14.61
CA ILE A 72 -9.02 -4.73 -14.77
C ILE A 72 -10.51 -4.73 -14.42
N ASP A 73 -10.87 -4.15 -13.27
CA ASP A 73 -12.23 -3.97 -12.80
C ASP A 73 -12.44 -2.50 -12.47
N ASP A 74 -13.12 -1.77 -13.37
CA ASP A 74 -13.44 -0.35 -13.24
C ASP A 74 -14.14 0.00 -11.93
N ASN A 75 -14.76 -0.98 -11.26
CA ASN A 75 -15.49 -0.78 -10.02
C ASN A 75 -14.71 -1.32 -8.79
N ALA A 76 -13.48 -1.82 -8.93
CA ALA A 76 -12.73 -2.53 -7.88
C ALA A 76 -12.72 -1.79 -6.52
N VAL A 77 -13.02 -2.48 -5.42
CA VAL A 77 -13.11 -1.84 -4.10
C VAL A 77 -11.72 -1.58 -3.54
N LEU A 78 -11.39 -0.34 -3.22
CA LEU A 78 -10.10 0.07 -2.64
C LEU A 78 -10.35 0.53 -1.21
N ALA A 79 -9.72 -0.13 -0.25
CA ALA A 79 -9.88 0.19 1.16
C ALA A 79 -8.58 0.69 1.78
N LEU A 80 -8.70 1.66 2.67
CA LEU A 80 -7.61 2.03 3.56
C LEU A 80 -7.44 0.91 4.60
N GLY A 81 -6.22 0.39 4.72
CA GLY A 81 -5.90 -0.63 5.72
C GLY A 81 -5.98 -0.12 7.16
N PRO A 82 -5.87 -1.01 8.15
CA PRO A 82 -5.89 -0.64 9.56
C PRO A 82 -4.90 0.48 9.90
N ILE A 83 -5.30 1.33 10.85
CA ILE A 83 -4.51 2.49 11.30
C ILE A 83 -3.99 2.17 12.71
N PRO A 84 -2.75 1.68 12.86
CA PRO A 84 -2.19 1.46 14.18
C PRO A 84 -2.17 2.74 15.00
N THR A 85 -2.73 2.65 16.21
CA THR A 85 -2.71 3.69 17.23
C THR A 85 -2.11 3.13 18.51
N ASP A 86 -1.33 3.93 19.22
CA ASP A 86 -0.82 3.59 20.55
C ASP A 86 -1.00 4.78 21.49
N GLY A 87 -1.78 4.55 22.55
CA GLY A 87 -2.15 5.56 23.53
C GLY A 87 -3.02 6.69 22.98
N GLU A 88 -2.85 7.87 23.58
CA GLU A 88 -3.51 9.12 23.19
C GLU A 88 -2.46 10.14 22.70
N ASP A 89 -2.93 11.23 22.10
CA ASP A 89 -2.05 12.33 21.68
C ASP A 89 -1.37 12.99 22.89
N GLU A 90 -0.05 12.88 23.00
CA GLU A 90 0.73 13.50 24.04
C GLU A 90 1.24 14.88 23.61
N ARG A 91 0.69 15.94 24.20
CA ARG A 91 1.06 17.34 23.90
C ARG A 91 2.08 17.89 24.89
N PHE A 92 3.19 18.41 24.37
CA PHE A 92 4.27 19.01 25.14
C PHE A 92 4.12 20.53 25.21
N LYS A 93 4.68 21.15 26.25
CA LYS A 93 4.57 22.61 26.49
C LYS A 93 5.15 23.49 25.37
N ASN A 94 6.03 22.95 24.54
CA ASN A 94 6.64 23.62 23.39
C ASN A 94 5.82 23.52 22.09
N GLY A 95 4.61 22.94 22.15
CA GLY A 95 3.74 22.73 20.98
C GLY A 95 4.03 21.46 20.19
N PHE A 96 5.07 20.70 20.53
CA PHE A 96 5.31 19.38 19.95
C PHE A 96 4.23 18.40 20.43
N THR A 97 3.74 17.55 19.53
CA THR A 97 2.75 16.51 19.85
C THR A 97 3.25 15.17 19.35
N ILE A 98 3.32 14.18 20.24
CA ILE A 98 3.47 12.78 19.82
C ILE A 98 2.06 12.28 19.53
N ARG A 99 1.82 11.86 18.30
CA ARG A 99 0.51 11.38 17.87
C ARG A 99 0.30 9.93 18.30
N ALA A 100 -0.93 9.60 18.65
CA ALA A 100 -1.35 8.22 18.88
C ALA A 100 -1.25 7.41 17.57
N GLU A 101 -1.67 7.99 16.45
CA GLU A 101 -1.54 7.43 15.11
C GLU A 101 -0.06 7.17 14.76
N LYS A 102 0.29 5.92 14.43
CA LYS A 102 1.66 5.48 14.10
C LYS A 102 1.90 5.28 12.61
N CYS A 103 1.05 5.86 11.78
CA CYS A 103 1.12 5.74 10.33
C CYS A 103 1.94 6.89 9.72
N PRO A 104 2.88 6.61 8.79
CA PRO A 104 3.64 7.68 8.15
C PRO A 104 2.88 8.37 7.01
N ASN A 105 1.89 7.70 6.40
CA ASN A 105 1.27 8.17 5.15
C ASN A 105 -0.25 7.91 5.06
N ARG A 106 -0.96 7.86 6.18
CA ARG A 106 -2.42 7.62 6.15
C ARG A 106 -3.15 8.59 5.22
N ARG A 107 -2.90 9.88 5.36
CA ARG A 107 -3.54 10.94 4.56
C ARG A 107 -3.25 10.80 3.06
N GLY A 108 -2.03 10.45 2.69
CA GLY A 108 -1.65 10.29 1.29
C GLY A 108 -2.39 9.12 0.65
N VAL A 109 -2.42 7.97 1.32
CA VAL A 109 -3.13 6.77 0.84
C VAL A 109 -4.64 7.01 0.79
N GLU A 110 -5.21 7.66 1.81
CA GLU A 110 -6.62 8.06 1.84
C GLU A 110 -6.99 8.95 0.64
N LYS A 111 -6.13 9.92 0.28
CA LYS A 111 -6.36 10.78 -0.89
C LYS A 111 -6.29 10.04 -2.21
N VAL A 112 -5.44 9.02 -2.31
CA VAL A 112 -5.42 8.11 -3.48
C VAL A 112 -6.72 7.30 -3.54
N VAL A 113 -7.19 6.73 -2.43
CA VAL A 113 -8.45 5.96 -2.40
C VAL A 113 -9.64 6.84 -2.81
N GLN A 114 -9.72 8.05 -2.27
CA GLN A 114 -10.78 9.03 -2.57
C GLN A 114 -10.81 9.47 -4.04
N HIS A 115 -9.69 9.37 -4.76
CA HIS A 115 -9.66 9.68 -6.19
C HIS A 115 -10.39 8.62 -7.02
N PHE A 116 -10.20 7.33 -6.69
CA PHE A 116 -10.81 6.22 -7.42
C PHE A 116 -12.21 5.84 -6.92
N MET A 117 -12.57 6.27 -5.71
CA MET A 117 -13.83 5.93 -5.04
C MET A 117 -14.50 7.12 -4.40
N GLN A 118 -15.81 7.23 -4.60
CA GLN A 118 -16.64 8.12 -3.79
C GLN A 118 -16.88 7.46 -2.42
N GLY A 119 -16.53 8.18 -1.36
CA GLY A 119 -16.59 7.68 0.02
C GLY A 119 -15.38 6.82 0.39
N ALA A 120 -14.94 6.93 1.65
CA ALA A 120 -13.90 6.04 2.16
C ALA A 120 -14.50 4.66 2.42
N VAL A 121 -13.91 3.62 1.83
CA VAL A 121 -14.08 2.25 2.33
C VAL A 121 -12.93 2.03 3.30
N ASP A 122 -13.24 2.01 4.59
CA ASP A 122 -12.30 1.56 5.60
C ASP A 122 -12.22 0.03 5.60
N PHE A 123 -11.26 -0.49 6.35
CA PHE A 123 -11.01 -1.92 6.44
C PHE A 123 -12.26 -2.70 6.89
N ASP A 124 -13.00 -2.20 7.87
CA ASP A 124 -14.19 -2.89 8.40
C ASP A 124 -15.31 -3.00 7.37
N ASN A 125 -15.59 -1.93 6.62
CA ASN A 125 -16.56 -1.94 5.53
C ASN A 125 -16.14 -2.88 4.39
N LEU A 126 -14.84 -2.99 4.11
CA LEU A 126 -14.34 -3.99 3.15
C LEU A 126 -14.62 -5.41 3.65
N LEU A 127 -14.33 -5.70 4.93
CA LEU A 127 -14.58 -7.01 5.50
C LEU A 127 -16.06 -7.38 5.45
N THR A 128 -16.99 -6.44 5.64
CA THR A 128 -18.43 -6.68 5.46
C THR A 128 -18.73 -7.05 4.00
N LYS A 129 -18.16 -6.34 3.02
CA LYS A 129 -18.34 -6.67 1.60
C LYS A 129 -17.81 -8.05 1.22
N ILE A 130 -16.72 -8.49 1.84
CA ILE A 130 -16.17 -9.85 1.62
C ILE A 130 -17.19 -10.88 2.13
N GLU A 131 -17.71 -10.71 3.34
CA GLU A 131 -18.70 -11.64 3.93
C GLU A 131 -20.03 -11.67 3.15
N ASP A 132 -20.45 -10.53 2.62
CA ASP A 132 -21.65 -10.43 1.78
C ASP A 132 -21.46 -11.06 0.38
N GLY A 133 -20.27 -11.59 0.07
CA GLY A 133 -19.95 -12.19 -1.23
C GLY A 133 -19.83 -11.17 -2.35
N HIS A 134 -19.55 -9.91 -2.02
CA HIS A 134 -19.38 -8.82 -2.99
C HIS A 134 -17.94 -8.66 -3.49
N ILE A 135 -17.01 -9.51 -3.06
CA ILE A 135 -15.61 -9.51 -3.48
C ILE A 135 -15.21 -10.94 -3.86
N ASP A 136 -14.63 -11.11 -5.04
CA ASP A 136 -14.11 -12.39 -5.52
C ASP A 136 -12.60 -12.51 -5.31
N GLY A 137 -11.88 -11.42 -5.57
CA GLY A 137 -10.42 -11.37 -5.52
C GLY A 137 -9.90 -10.17 -4.76
N LEU A 138 -8.84 -10.34 -3.97
CA LEU A 138 -8.33 -9.28 -3.11
C LEU A 138 -6.80 -9.24 -3.08
N TRP A 139 -6.23 -8.03 -3.22
CA TRP A 139 -4.81 -7.77 -2.99
C TRP A 139 -4.61 -7.00 -1.68
N VAL A 140 -3.97 -7.64 -0.69
CA VAL A 140 -3.54 -7.01 0.55
C VAL A 140 -2.14 -6.43 0.36
N ALA A 141 -2.03 -5.11 0.25
CA ALA A 141 -0.76 -4.40 0.24
C ALA A 141 -0.47 -3.86 1.65
N GLY A 142 0.30 -4.63 2.40
CA GLY A 142 0.66 -4.40 3.79
C GLY A 142 1.86 -3.46 3.95
N GLY A 143 2.86 -3.90 4.71
CA GLY A 143 4.00 -3.06 5.13
C GLY A 143 3.99 -2.75 6.62
N TYR A 144 3.26 -3.52 7.42
CA TYR A 144 3.20 -3.32 8.86
C TYR A 144 4.42 -3.95 9.54
N LYS A 145 4.99 -3.22 10.51
CA LYS A 145 6.15 -3.68 11.29
C LYS A 145 5.81 -4.73 12.36
N THR A 146 4.53 -4.93 12.64
CA THR A 146 3.99 -5.85 13.65
C THR A 146 2.77 -6.58 13.09
N ASN A 147 2.35 -7.66 13.77
CA ASN A 147 1.09 -8.31 13.43
C ASN A 147 -0.06 -7.30 13.52
N TRP A 148 -0.86 -7.24 12.46
CA TRP A 148 -1.95 -6.26 12.30
C TRP A 148 -3.29 -6.91 11.99
N VAL A 149 -3.30 -8.24 11.80
CA VAL A 149 -4.47 -9.04 11.50
C VAL A 149 -4.44 -10.30 12.36
N GLU A 150 -5.49 -10.50 13.15
CA GLU A 150 -5.63 -11.70 13.98
C GLU A 150 -6.30 -12.84 13.20
N THR A 151 -6.18 -14.07 13.70
CA THR A 151 -6.75 -15.26 13.05
C THR A 151 -8.26 -15.14 12.83
N GLU A 152 -8.98 -14.53 13.76
CA GLU A 152 -10.43 -14.28 13.63
C GLU A 152 -10.75 -13.30 12.50
N THR A 153 -9.96 -12.25 12.32
CA THR A 153 -10.15 -11.33 11.20
C THR A 153 -9.74 -11.98 9.87
N ALA A 154 -8.67 -12.79 9.88
CA ALA A 154 -8.18 -13.46 8.69
C ALA A 154 -9.16 -14.51 8.15
N SER A 155 -9.93 -15.22 9.00
CA SER A 155 -10.93 -16.20 8.54
C SER A 155 -12.04 -15.58 7.70
N ARG A 156 -12.28 -14.27 7.81
CA ARG A 156 -13.23 -13.55 6.96
C ARG A 156 -12.84 -13.55 5.48
N PHE A 157 -11.59 -13.91 5.15
CA PHE A 157 -11.07 -13.98 3.78
C PHE A 157 -11.22 -15.38 3.14
N ASP A 158 -11.66 -16.40 3.89
CA ASP A 158 -11.67 -17.81 3.44
C ASP A 158 -12.55 -18.07 2.19
N GLY A 159 -13.53 -17.20 1.91
CA GLY A 159 -14.45 -17.31 0.77
C GLY A 159 -13.93 -16.72 -0.54
N LEU A 160 -12.77 -16.05 -0.54
CA LEU A 160 -12.22 -15.43 -1.74
C LEU A 160 -11.73 -16.48 -2.73
N LYS A 161 -11.93 -16.21 -4.03
CA LYS A 161 -11.40 -17.03 -5.13
C LYS A 161 -9.92 -16.77 -5.40
N LEU A 162 -9.45 -15.59 -5.01
CA LEU A 162 -8.05 -15.17 -5.12
C LEU A 162 -7.68 -14.24 -3.97
N LEU A 163 -6.66 -14.59 -3.21
CA LEU A 163 -6.06 -13.73 -2.20
C LEU A 163 -4.56 -13.56 -2.48
N ILE A 164 -4.14 -12.32 -2.72
CA ILE A 164 -2.73 -11.93 -2.85
C ILE A 164 -2.34 -11.18 -1.59
N VAL A 165 -1.33 -11.66 -0.87
CA VAL A 165 -0.80 -10.98 0.32
C VAL A 165 0.61 -10.50 0.03
N GLN A 166 0.79 -9.19 0.01
CA GLN A 166 2.08 -8.53 -0.10
C GLN A 166 2.44 -7.84 1.21
N ASP A 167 3.36 -8.42 1.98
CA ASP A 167 3.71 -7.91 3.32
C ASP A 167 5.17 -8.23 3.71
N LEU A 168 5.63 -7.66 4.83
CA LEU A 168 7.00 -7.83 5.35
C LEU A 168 7.19 -9.16 6.09
N PHE A 169 6.15 -9.62 6.77
CA PHE A 169 6.16 -10.77 7.67
C PHE A 169 4.98 -11.69 7.39
N ALA A 170 5.13 -12.98 7.69
CA ALA A 170 4.02 -13.91 7.74
C ALA A 170 2.95 -13.42 8.72
N SER A 171 1.69 -13.62 8.36
CA SER A 171 0.52 -13.30 9.16
C SER A 171 -0.55 -14.40 8.96
N PRO A 172 -1.62 -14.44 9.76
CA PRO A 172 -2.71 -15.39 9.53
C PRO A 172 -3.36 -15.31 8.13
N LEU A 173 -3.16 -14.22 7.38
CA LEU A 173 -3.58 -14.11 5.99
C LEU A 173 -2.72 -14.92 5.03
N TRP A 174 -1.45 -15.18 5.36
CA TRP A 174 -0.55 -15.97 4.52
C TRP A 174 -1.07 -17.40 4.37
N ASP A 175 -1.55 -18.02 5.44
CA ASP A 175 -2.09 -19.39 5.38
C ASP A 175 -3.29 -19.54 4.43
N ARG A 176 -3.93 -18.42 4.05
CA ARG A 176 -5.12 -18.35 3.18
C ARG A 176 -4.81 -17.83 1.78
N ALA A 177 -3.62 -17.28 1.56
CA ALA A 177 -3.30 -16.57 0.35
C ALA A 177 -2.92 -17.53 -0.78
N ASP A 178 -3.41 -17.28 -1.99
CA ASP A 178 -2.88 -17.93 -3.18
C ASP A 178 -1.47 -17.43 -3.49
N PHE A 179 -1.21 -16.14 -3.30
CA PHE A 179 0.08 -15.53 -3.57
C PHE A 179 0.69 -14.91 -2.32
N HIS A 180 1.90 -15.33 -2.03
CA HIS A 180 2.79 -14.76 -1.02
C HIS A 180 3.79 -13.86 -1.71
N LEU A 181 3.73 -12.55 -1.47
CA LEU A 181 4.62 -11.58 -2.09
C LEU A 181 5.41 -10.84 -1.01
N PRO A 182 6.75 -10.95 -0.97
CA PRO A 182 7.52 -10.22 0.00
C PRO A 182 7.61 -8.72 -0.33
N ALA A 183 7.25 -7.88 0.63
CA ALA A 183 7.27 -6.42 0.50
C ALA A 183 8.65 -5.83 0.86
N ALA A 184 8.96 -4.65 0.30
CA ALA A 184 10.11 -3.84 0.68
C ALA A 184 9.79 -3.00 1.95
N ALA A 185 10.66 -2.89 2.94
CA ALA A 185 10.43 -1.99 4.08
C ALA A 185 10.58 -0.51 3.68
N PHE A 186 10.21 0.43 4.56
CA PHE A 186 10.25 1.87 4.25
C PHE A 186 11.63 2.36 3.79
N ALA A 187 12.72 1.82 4.35
CA ALA A 187 14.09 2.19 3.99
C ALA A 187 14.60 1.49 2.71
N GLU A 188 13.83 0.53 2.17
CA GLU A 188 14.18 -0.30 1.02
C GLU A 188 13.47 0.13 -0.27
N ARG A 189 12.54 1.08 -0.15
CA ARG A 189 11.71 1.61 -1.23
C ARG A 189 11.97 3.10 -1.46
N GLU A 190 11.51 3.60 -2.59
CA GLU A 190 11.49 5.04 -2.91
C GLU A 190 10.05 5.49 -3.16
N GLY A 191 9.77 6.76 -2.86
CA GLY A 191 8.46 7.36 -3.08
C GLY A 191 8.23 8.52 -2.13
N SER A 192 6.96 8.82 -1.85
CA SER A 192 6.58 9.99 -1.09
C SER A 192 5.52 9.68 -0.04
N PHE A 193 5.63 10.34 1.11
CA PHE A 193 4.65 10.32 2.18
C PHE A 193 4.03 11.70 2.40
N VAL A 194 2.77 11.71 2.79
CA VAL A 194 2.03 12.89 3.24
C VAL A 194 1.83 12.79 4.74
N ASN A 195 2.44 13.71 5.47
CA ASN A 195 2.34 13.74 6.92
C ASN A 195 1.00 14.36 7.39
N ILE A 196 0.81 14.42 8.71
CA ILE A 196 -0.43 14.92 9.34
C ILE A 196 -0.76 16.38 9.01
N ASP A 197 0.21 17.17 8.58
CA ASP A 197 0.05 18.58 8.21
C ASP A 197 -0.19 18.78 6.71
N ASP A 198 -0.49 17.70 5.98
CA ASP A 198 -0.68 17.68 4.52
C ASP A 198 0.60 18.09 3.76
N ARG A 199 1.77 17.81 4.33
CA ARG A 199 3.06 18.05 3.67
C ARG A 199 3.57 16.78 3.01
N LEU A 200 3.76 16.83 1.70
CA LEU A 200 4.35 15.76 0.90
C LEU A 200 5.88 15.80 0.97
N GLN A 201 6.49 14.67 1.30
CA GLN A 201 7.93 14.52 1.43
C GLN A 201 8.38 13.27 0.67
N SER A 202 9.27 13.46 -0.29
CA SER A 202 9.84 12.35 -1.07
C SER A 202 11.15 11.85 -0.45
N PHE A 203 11.41 10.57 -0.61
CA PHE A 203 12.62 9.91 -0.15
C PHE A 203 13.07 8.82 -1.13
N THR A 204 14.34 8.46 -1.03
CA THR A 204 14.94 7.35 -1.78
C THR A 204 15.28 6.22 -0.83
N TRP A 205 15.40 5.01 -1.37
CA TRP A 205 15.86 3.84 -0.62
C TRP A 205 17.25 4.12 -0.02
N ALA A 206 17.42 3.78 1.27
CA ALA A 206 18.68 3.87 2.00
C ALA A 206 19.45 2.55 1.95
N VAL A 207 18.73 1.43 1.90
CA VAL A 207 19.28 0.07 1.82
C VAL A 207 18.57 -0.70 0.69
N ARG A 208 19.20 -1.75 0.18
CA ARG A 208 18.55 -2.62 -0.81
C ARG A 208 17.54 -3.52 -0.10
N ALA A 209 16.37 -3.71 -0.72
CA ALA A 209 15.47 -4.78 -0.32
C ALA A 209 16.20 -6.14 -0.40
N PRO A 210 15.86 -7.10 0.50
CA PRO A 210 16.29 -8.47 0.37
C PRO A 210 16.02 -9.02 -1.02
N ALA A 211 16.87 -9.96 -1.47
CA ALA A 211 16.62 -10.67 -2.71
C ALA A 211 15.25 -11.35 -2.62
N GLY A 212 14.35 -11.01 -3.55
CA GLY A 212 12.99 -11.53 -3.56
C GLY A 212 11.95 -10.73 -2.78
N ALA A 213 12.30 -9.54 -2.28
CA ALA A 213 11.33 -8.53 -1.87
C ALA A 213 11.23 -7.39 -2.90
N THR A 214 10.03 -6.82 -3.06
CA THR A 214 9.80 -5.68 -3.97
C THR A 214 8.79 -4.68 -3.39
N GLN A 215 8.85 -3.45 -3.89
CA GLN A 215 7.85 -2.43 -3.61
C GLN A 215 6.65 -2.61 -4.55
N GLU A 216 5.45 -2.37 -4.03
CA GLU A 216 4.17 -2.52 -4.71
C GLU A 216 4.16 -1.73 -6.04
N ALA A 217 4.62 -0.48 -6.01
CA ALA A 217 4.70 0.41 -7.17
C ALA A 217 5.54 -0.19 -8.31
N ARG A 218 6.63 -0.89 -8.01
CA ARG A 218 7.50 -1.49 -9.03
C ARG A 218 6.82 -2.67 -9.71
N LEU A 219 6.07 -3.46 -8.94
CA LEU A 219 5.30 -4.57 -9.50
C LEU A 219 4.12 -4.04 -10.32
N ALA A 220 3.36 -3.09 -9.78
CA ALA A 220 2.27 -2.43 -10.48
C ALA A 220 2.72 -1.72 -11.76
N TRP A 221 3.89 -1.07 -11.76
CA TRP A 221 4.49 -0.47 -12.96
C TRP A 221 4.72 -1.48 -14.08
N ARG A 222 5.21 -2.67 -13.74
CA ARG A 222 5.38 -3.77 -14.72
C ARG A 222 4.03 -4.28 -15.22
N LEU A 223 3.07 -4.45 -14.30
CA LEU A 223 1.72 -4.94 -14.62
C LEU A 223 0.94 -3.96 -15.51
N LEU A 224 1.17 -2.65 -15.35
CA LEU A 224 0.65 -1.58 -16.21
C LEU A 224 1.37 -1.48 -17.56
N ASN A 225 2.41 -2.29 -17.80
CA ASN A 225 3.27 -2.24 -18.99
C ASN A 225 3.90 -0.85 -19.22
N GLU A 226 4.23 -0.15 -18.13
CA GLU A 226 4.87 1.17 -18.20
C GLU A 226 6.29 1.10 -18.77
N ALA A 227 6.66 2.11 -19.55
CA ALA A 227 7.93 2.10 -20.27
C ALA A 227 9.15 2.31 -19.37
N GLY A 228 10.14 1.44 -19.52
CA GLY A 228 11.42 1.50 -18.81
C GLY A 228 11.33 1.01 -17.37
N MET A 229 12.42 1.18 -16.62
CA MET A 229 12.45 0.81 -15.20
C MET A 229 11.57 1.76 -14.37
N TYR A 230 10.95 1.21 -13.32
CA TYR A 230 10.24 2.02 -12.33
C TYR A 230 11.12 3.13 -11.79
N ASN A 231 10.52 4.31 -11.65
CA ASN A 231 11.14 5.48 -11.07
C ASN A 231 10.10 6.24 -10.26
N GLY A 232 10.31 6.36 -8.94
CA GLY A 232 9.35 6.99 -8.03
C GLY A 232 8.96 8.41 -8.46
N ARG A 233 9.90 9.19 -9.00
CA ARG A 233 9.62 10.56 -9.48
C ARG A 233 8.68 10.58 -10.69
N ARG A 234 8.82 9.63 -11.62
CA ARG A 234 7.89 9.48 -12.77
C ARG A 234 6.51 9.06 -12.28
N ALA A 235 6.42 8.10 -11.35
CA ALA A 235 5.16 7.67 -10.77
C ALA A 235 4.45 8.82 -10.03
N LEU A 236 5.18 9.60 -9.22
CA LEU A 236 4.65 10.79 -8.57
C LEU A 236 4.16 11.84 -9.57
N SER A 237 4.85 12.01 -10.70
CA SER A 237 4.44 12.96 -11.73
C SER A 237 3.14 12.53 -12.43
N GLN A 238 2.94 11.22 -12.66
CA GLN A 238 1.67 10.68 -13.16
C GLN A 238 0.54 10.91 -12.14
N LEU A 239 0.80 10.56 -10.87
CA LEU A 239 -0.14 10.75 -9.78
C LEU A 239 -0.55 12.22 -9.63
N ALA A 240 0.42 13.15 -9.67
CA ALA A 240 0.17 14.59 -9.56
C ALA A 240 -0.63 15.15 -10.75
N ALA A 241 -0.52 14.54 -11.93
CA ALA A 241 -1.33 14.91 -13.08
C ALA A 241 -2.78 14.42 -12.96
N ASP A 242 -3.00 13.27 -12.31
CA ASP A 242 -4.31 12.64 -12.20
C ASP A 242 -5.11 13.13 -10.98
N ILE A 243 -4.43 13.44 -9.86
CA ILE A 243 -5.05 13.73 -8.58
C ILE A 243 -4.75 15.17 -8.15
N ALA A 244 -5.77 16.04 -8.20
CA ALA A 244 -5.66 17.48 -7.92
C ALA A 244 -4.97 17.81 -6.59
N TYR A 245 -5.25 17.03 -5.54
CA TYR A 245 -4.62 17.15 -4.22
C TYR A 245 -3.08 17.15 -4.28
N PHE A 246 -2.50 16.40 -5.22
CA PHE A 246 -1.06 16.24 -5.39
C PHE A 246 -0.47 17.09 -6.52
N SER A 247 -1.27 17.93 -7.19
CA SER A 247 -0.83 18.69 -8.38
C SER A 247 0.44 19.51 -8.17
N ALA A 248 0.66 20.08 -6.99
CA ALA A 248 1.88 20.82 -6.68
C ALA A 248 3.16 19.96 -6.76
N ALA A 249 3.05 18.63 -6.66
CA ALA A 249 4.17 17.69 -6.78
C ALA A 249 4.59 17.41 -8.24
N SER A 250 3.92 18.00 -9.25
CA SER A 250 4.37 17.96 -10.64
C SER A 250 5.74 18.61 -10.83
N GLU A 251 6.08 19.56 -9.95
CA GLU A 251 7.41 20.18 -9.84
C GLU A 251 8.33 19.44 -8.86
N ILE A 252 9.62 19.77 -8.87
CA ILE A 252 10.63 19.13 -8.01
C ILE A 252 10.19 19.24 -6.54
N VAL A 253 10.11 18.10 -5.83
CA VAL A 253 9.87 18.09 -4.39
C VAL A 253 11.15 18.54 -3.67
N PRO A 254 11.17 19.69 -2.98
CA PRO A 254 12.33 20.11 -2.21
C PRO A 254 12.52 19.19 -0.99
N ASN A 255 13.73 19.17 -0.41
CA ASN A 255 14.03 18.37 0.79
C ASN A 255 13.14 18.72 1.99
N THR A 256 12.59 19.94 2.03
CA THR A 256 11.65 20.38 3.06
C THR A 256 10.23 19.85 2.84
N GLY A 257 9.94 19.27 1.67
CA GLY A 257 8.61 18.86 1.26
C GLY A 257 7.73 20.01 0.74
N ILE A 258 6.59 19.64 0.16
CA ILE A 258 5.59 20.54 -0.41
C ILE A 258 4.38 20.58 0.52
N ASP A 259 3.89 21.77 0.84
CA ASP A 259 2.61 21.94 1.52
C ASP A 259 1.47 21.78 0.51
N LEU A 260 0.61 20.77 0.69
CA LEU A 260 -0.51 20.49 -0.22
C LEU A 260 -1.77 21.30 0.11
N LYS A 261 -1.81 22.03 1.24
CA LYS A 261 -2.98 22.83 1.64
C LYS A 261 -3.22 24.04 0.74
N THR A 262 -2.19 24.57 0.11
CA THR A 262 -2.31 25.67 -0.85
C THR A 262 -3.27 25.33 -1.99
N ASN A 263 -3.37 24.04 -2.35
CA ASN A 263 -4.30 23.57 -3.37
C ASN A 263 -5.74 23.35 -2.84
N LEU A 264 -5.91 23.07 -1.54
CA LEU A 264 -7.25 22.92 -0.92
C LEU A 264 -8.04 24.23 -0.90
N LEU A 265 -7.35 25.38 -0.84
CA LEU A 265 -7.99 26.70 -0.88
C LEU A 265 -8.52 27.06 -2.29
N ALA A 266 -7.96 26.47 -3.34
CA ALA A 266 -8.44 26.67 -4.71
C ALA A 266 -9.76 25.91 -4.97
N GLU A 267 -9.94 24.75 -4.32
CA GLU A 267 -11.17 23.94 -4.44
C GLU A 267 -12.34 24.51 -3.63
N ALA A 268 -12.08 25.19 -2.51
CA ALA A 268 -13.12 25.82 -1.68
C ALA A 268 -13.70 27.14 -2.27
N GLY A 269 -13.13 27.62 -3.37
CA GLY A 269 -13.52 28.87 -4.05
C GLY A 269 -14.10 28.71 -5.45
N ALA A 270 -14.34 27.47 -5.91
CA ALA A 270 -14.86 27.14 -7.24
C ALA A 270 -16.30 26.61 -7.17
#